data_AF-A0A4Y3PHV3-F1
#
_entry.id   AF-A0A4Y3PHV3-F1
#
_cell.length_a   1.000
_cell.length_b   1.000
_cell.length_c   1.000
_cell.angle_alpha   90.00
_cell.angle_beta   90.00
_cell.angle_gamma   90.00
#
_symmetry.space_group_name_H-M   'P 1'
#
loop_
_entity.id
_entity.type
_entity.pdbx_description
1 polymer ?
#
loop_
_entity_poly.entity_id
_entity_poly.type
_entity_poly.pdbx_seq_one_letter_code
_entity_poly.pdbx_strand_id
1 'polypeptide(L)' 'MLETILVPVNKEMQRVPVLTAVHLRVYRMLENGTEIHTIASNRQMRRAVNDLYRLGWVKSSDERYS' A
#
# COMPACT_ATOMS: atom_id res chain seq x y z
N MET A 1 -9.09 -6.70 -3.15
CA MET A 1 -8.22 -7.87 -2.91
C MET A 1 -6.89 -7.48 -3.51
N LEU A 2 -5.82 -7.54 -2.72
CA LEU A 2 -4.47 -7.28 -3.21
C LEU A 2 -4.15 -8.30 -4.30
N GLU A 3 -3.71 -7.83 -5.46
CA GLU A 3 -3.23 -8.70 -6.53
C GLU A 3 -1.95 -9.39 -6.09
N THR A 4 -1.76 -10.64 -6.49
CA THR A 4 -0.57 -11.43 -6.14
C THR A 4 0.01 -12.08 -7.38
N ILE A 5 1.33 -12.23 -7.39
CA ILE A 5 2.06 -13.00 -8.40
C ILE A 5 2.79 -14.16 -7.72
N LEU A 6 3.09 -15.20 -8.47
CA LEU A 6 3.96 -16.29 -8.02
C LEU A 6 5.42 -15.93 -8.33
N VAL A 7 6.26 -15.94 -7.31
CA VAL A 7 7.71 -15.72 -7.45
C VAL A 7 8.49 -16.81 -6.71
N PRO A 8 9.69 -17.17 -7.17
CA PRO A 8 10.56 -18.07 -6.43
C PRO A 8 11.18 -17.34 -5.23
N VAL A 9 10.86 -17.80 -4.02
CA VAL A 9 11.48 -17.39 -2.75
C VAL A 9 12.16 -18.61 -2.16
N ASN A 10 13.50 -18.59 -2.04
CA ASN A 10 14.30 -19.69 -1.47
C ASN A 10 13.97 -21.08 -2.07
N LYS A 11 13.84 -21.16 -3.40
CA LYS A 11 13.52 -22.39 -4.18
C LYS A 11 12.06 -22.87 -4.08
N GLU A 12 11.17 -22.13 -3.41
CA GLU A 12 9.73 -22.41 -3.38
C GLU A 12 8.95 -21.31 -4.10
N MET A 13 7.88 -21.69 -4.80
CA MET A 13 6.99 -20.72 -5.44
C MET A 13 6.01 -20.16 -4.41
N GLN A 14 6.12 -18.86 -4.13
CA GLN A 14 5.27 -18.18 -3.14
C GLN A 14 4.44 -17.09 -3.81
N ARG A 15 3.20 -16.89 -3.32
CA ARG A 15 2.36 -15.76 -3.73
C ARG A 15 2.81 -14.52 -2.98
N VAL A 16 3.26 -13.51 -3.70
CA VAL A 16 3.64 -12.21 -3.14
C VAL A 16 2.68 -11.12 -3.64
N PRO A 17 2.32 -10.15 -2.77
CA PRO A 17 1.46 -9.04 -3.15
C PRO A 17 2.17 -8.11 -4.15
N VAL A 18 1.41 -7.56 -5.09
CA VAL A 18 1.90 -6.61 -6.10
C VAL A 18 1.25 -5.26 -5.93
N LEU A 19 2.07 -4.21 -5.94
CA LEU A 19 1.61 -2.84 -5.99
C LEU A 19 1.16 -2.51 -7.42
N THR A 20 -0.13 -2.24 -7.59
CA THR A 20 -0.70 -1.75 -8.85
C THR A 20 -0.41 -0.25 -9.07
N ALA A 21 -0.70 0.28 -10.26
CA ALA A 21 -0.56 1.70 -10.57
C ALA A 21 -1.32 2.62 -9.60
N VAL A 22 -2.45 2.17 -9.05
CA VAL A 22 -3.22 2.94 -8.05
C VAL A 22 -2.46 3.04 -6.73
N HIS A 23 -1.80 1.96 -6.29
CA HIS A 23 -0.96 1.98 -5.10
C HIS A 23 0.20 2.95 -5.27
N LEU A 24 0.90 2.90 -6.41
CA LEU A 24 2.02 3.81 -6.69
C LEU A 24 1.56 5.28 -6.75
N ARG A 25 0.39 5.55 -7.33
CA ARG A 25 -0.19 6.90 -7.34
C ARG A 25 -0.50 7.39 -5.92
N VAL A 26 -1.15 6.57 -5.11
CA VAL A 26 -1.48 6.92 -3.71
C VAL A 26 -0.21 7.14 -2.90
N TYR A 27 0.79 6.27 -3.04
CA TYR A 27 2.08 6.41 -2.37
C TYR A 27 2.75 7.75 -2.70
N ARG A 28 2.81 8.13 -3.98
CA ARG A 28 3.36 9.43 -4.40
C ARG A 28 2.56 10.62 -3.85
N MET A 29 1.24 10.52 -3.78
CA MET A 29 0.41 11.59 -3.17
C MET A 29 0.75 11.76 -1.68
N LEU A 30 0.93 10.65 -0.96
CA LEU A 30 1.34 10.67 0.46
C LEU A 30 2.76 11.22 0.64
N GLU A 31 3.72 10.82 -0.20
CA GLU A 31 5.08 11.37 -0.19
C GLU A 31 5.09 12.89 -0.43
N ASN A 32 4.19 13.38 -1.30
CA ASN A 32 4.03 14.81 -1.56
C ASN A 32 3.26 15.57 -0.47
N GLY A 33 2.91 14.92 0.65
CA GLY A 33 2.21 15.55 1.78
C GLY A 33 0.70 15.70 1.59
N THR A 34 0.09 14.98 0.64
CA THR A 34 -1.38 14.98 0.52
C THR A 34 -2.00 14.30 1.73
N GLU A 35 -3.00 14.94 2.33
CA GLU A 35 -3.65 14.42 3.51
C GLU A 35 -4.47 13.15 3.21
N ILE A 36 -4.41 12.17 4.12
CA ILE A 36 -5.06 10.87 3.95
C ILE A 36 -6.56 11.02 3.72
N HIS A 37 -7.22 11.98 4.39
CA HIS A 37 -8.67 12.19 4.25
C HIS A 37 -9.06 12.65 2.83
N THR A 38 -8.20 13.43 2.17
CA THR A 38 -8.37 13.83 0.77
C THR A 38 -8.33 12.60 -0.15
N ILE A 39 -7.37 11.70 0.08
CA ILE A 39 -7.19 10.45 -0.69
C ILE A 39 -8.33 9.46 -0.41
N ALA A 40 -8.72 9.33 0.85
CA ALA A 40 -9.71 8.36 1.31
C ALA A 40 -11.16 8.69 0.91
N SER A 41 -11.41 9.88 0.34
CA SER A 41 -12.70 10.25 -0.26
C SER A 41 -13.10 9.31 -1.40
N ASN A 42 -12.13 8.78 -2.15
CA ASN A 42 -12.34 7.79 -3.21
C ASN A 42 -12.19 6.35 -2.67
N ARG A 43 -13.21 5.50 -2.89
CA ARG A 43 -13.22 4.11 -2.41
C ARG A 43 -12.02 3.28 -2.89
N GLN A 44 -11.58 3.46 -4.13
CA GLN A 44 -10.46 2.72 -4.71
C GLN A 44 -9.13 3.17 -4.09
N MET A 45 -8.96 4.49 -3.92
CA MET A 45 -7.76 5.05 -3.28
C MET A 45 -7.69 4.70 -1.80
N ARG A 46 -8.81 4.72 -1.08
CA ARG A 46 -8.90 4.26 0.32
C ARG A 46 -8.44 2.81 0.48
N ARG A 47 -8.84 1.93 -0.44
CA ARG A 47 -8.35 0.54 -0.45
C ARG A 47 -6.84 0.48 -0.64
N ALA A 48 -6.31 1.23 -1.60
CA ALA A 48 -4.86 1.29 -1.83
C ALA A 48 -4.08 1.83 -0.62
N VAL A 49 -4.60 2.82 0.12
CA VAL A 49 -4.00 3.29 1.38
C VAL A 49 -3.94 2.15 2.41
N ASN A 50 -5.06 1.45 2.62
CA ASN A 50 -5.12 0.33 3.57
C ASN A 50 -4.19 -0.82 3.19
N ASP A 51 -4.12 -1.12 1.89
CA ASP A 51 -3.24 -2.16 1.36
C ASP A 51 -1.77 -1.78 1.57
N LEU A 52 -1.37 -0.54 1.29
CA LEU A 52 -0.02 -0.03 1.57
C LEU A 52 0.34 -0.08 3.05
N TYR A 53 -0.60 0.26 3.94
CA TYR A 53 -0.42 0.17 5.39
C TYR A 53 -0.20 -1.28 5.85
N ARG A 54 -1.05 -2.21 5.41
CA ARG A 54 -0.92 -3.65 5.74
C ARG A 54 0.38 -4.27 5.24
N LEU A 55 0.90 -3.77 4.13
CA LEU A 55 2.18 -4.21 3.56
C LEU A 55 3.39 -3.50 4.19
N GLY A 56 3.18 -2.57 5.13
CA GLY A 56 4.24 -1.85 5.82
C GLY A 56 4.92 -0.74 5.02
N TRP A 57 4.36 -0.34 3.87
CA TRP A 57 4.90 0.74 3.01
C TRP A 57 4.56 2.12 3.54
N VAL A 58 3.45 2.25 4.27
CA VAL A 58 3.01 3.47 4.93
C VAL A 58 2.75 3.14 6.39
N LYS A 59 3.19 4.00 7.30
CA LYS A 59 2.92 3.89 8.73
C LYS A 59 2.06 5.04 9.18
N SER A 60 1.20 4.82 10.17
CA SER A 60 0.51 5.95 10.82
C SER A 60 1.55 6.80 11.56
N SER A 61 1.26 8.09 11.73
CA SER A 61 2.09 8.97 12.55
C SER A 61 2.17 8.50 14.00
N ASP A 62 1.13 7.83 14.49
CA ASP A 62 1.01 7.36 15.87
C ASP A 62 1.91 6.14 16.15
N GLU A 63 2.24 5.35 15.13
CA GLU A 63 3.17 4.22 15.23
C GLU A 63 4.65 4.61 15.25
N ARG A 64 5.01 5.88 15.04
CA ARG A 64 6.43 6.31 15.08
C ARG A 64 6.99 6.43 16.50
N TYR A 65 6.15 6.33 17.52
CA TYR A 65 6.52 6.54 18.93
C TYR A 65 6.31 5.32 19.84
N SER A 66 6.05 4.14 19.27
CA SER A 66 5.87 2.88 20.01
C SER A 66 7.08 1.96 19.90
#